data_AF-A0AA46NYM8-F1
#
_entry.id   AF-A0AA46NYM8-F1
#
_cell.length_a   1.000
_cell.length_b   1.000
_cell.length_c   1.000
_cell.angle_alpha   90.00
_cell.angle_beta   90.00
_cell.angle_gamma   90.00
#
_symmetry.space_group_name_H-M   'P 1'
#
loop_
_entity.id
_entity.type
_entity.pdbx_description
1 polymer ?
#
loop_
_entity_poly.entity_id
_entity_poly.type
_entity_poly.pdbx_seq_one_letter_code
_entity_poly.pdbx_strand_id
1 'polypeptide(L)'
;MKAIKIPCEHDLLSKDTNIWTDAVMRCKHGFGHCGGDGYCHAGGVCFVDQKLTREQAILEVDRLAHELYKAKLENDKLRNSASLLVSQLEIAKEQNLKQGNDQRVFALRFCIHEIKKAMGEV
;
A
#
# COMPACT_ATOMS: atom_id res chain seq x y z
N MET A 1 10.43 10.42 24.75
CA MET A 1 11.38 9.70 23.87
C MET A 1 10.77 9.64 22.47
N LYS A 2 11.56 9.87 21.41
CA LYS A 2 11.06 9.81 20.02
C LYS A 2 11.02 8.33 19.59
N ALA A 3 9.98 7.92 18.86
CA ALA A 3 9.93 6.57 18.29
C ALA A 3 11.16 6.35 17.40
N ILE A 4 11.90 5.28 17.68
CA ILE A 4 13.03 4.86 16.85
C ILE A 4 12.45 3.88 15.86
N LYS A 5 12.23 4.33 14.62
CA LYS A 5 11.93 3.41 13.52
C LYS A 5 13.09 2.43 13.40
N ILE A 6 12.81 1.14 13.42
CA ILE A 6 13.78 0.13 13.00
C ILE A 6 13.81 0.17 11.47
N PRO A 7 14.95 0.49 10.83
CA PRO A 7 15.05 0.45 9.38
C PRO A 7 14.74 -0.94 8.86
N CYS A 8 14.00 -1.00 7.77
CA CYS A 8 13.67 -2.25 7.10
C CYS A 8 14.19 -2.25 5.66
N GLU A 9 14.04 -3.37 4.97
CA GLU A 9 14.48 -3.50 3.58
C GLU A 9 13.83 -2.45 2.66
N HIS A 10 12.57 -2.08 2.89
CA HIS A 10 11.92 -1.03 2.11
C HIS A 10 12.64 0.32 2.22
N ASP A 11 13.29 0.60 3.35
CA ASP A 11 14.04 1.85 3.54
C ASP A 11 15.30 1.91 2.67
N LEU A 12 15.82 0.77 2.20
CA LEU A 12 16.92 0.70 1.23
C LEU A 12 16.48 1.15 -0.18
N LEU A 13 15.17 1.20 -0.47
CA LEU A 13 14.61 1.72 -1.72
C LEU A 13 14.17 3.18 -1.62
N SER A 14 14.35 3.81 -0.46
CA SER A 14 13.92 5.18 -0.23
C SER A 14 14.72 6.17 -1.08
N LYS A 15 14.01 7.10 -1.71
CA LYS A 15 14.63 8.27 -2.38
C LYS A 15 15.07 9.34 -1.39
N ASP A 16 14.59 9.27 -0.13
CA ASP A 16 15.06 10.14 0.95
C ASP A 16 16.40 9.62 1.45
N THR A 17 17.45 10.41 1.21
CA THR A 17 18.83 10.07 1.58
C THR A 17 18.99 9.78 3.06
N ASN A 18 18.23 10.42 3.96
CA ASN A 18 18.36 10.17 5.40
C ASN A 18 17.80 8.81 5.80
N ILE A 19 16.63 8.45 5.24
CA ILE A 19 16.01 7.14 5.48
C ILE A 19 16.88 6.03 4.91
N TRP A 20 17.36 6.23 3.68
CA TRP A 20 18.27 5.28 3.03
C TRP A 20 19.58 5.10 3.83
N THR A 21 20.21 6.21 4.23
CA THR A 21 21.48 6.17 4.97
C THR A 21 21.31 5.48 6.33
N ASP A 22 20.24 5.74 7.08
CA ASP A 22 19.97 5.06 8.36
C ASP A 22 19.77 3.55 8.17
N ALA A 23 19.14 3.12 7.08
CA ALA A 23 18.99 1.71 6.73
C ALA A 23 20.32 1.05 6.39
N VAL A 24 21.12 1.66 5.52
CA VAL A 24 22.42 1.12 5.10
C VAL A 24 23.42 1.08 6.26
N MET A 25 23.42 2.10 7.12
CA MET A 25 24.30 2.15 8.29
C MET A 25 23.99 1.06 9.33
N ARG A 26 22.81 0.43 9.29
CA ARG A 26 22.44 -0.69 10.16
C ARG A 26 22.67 -2.06 9.51
N CYS A 27 23.40 -2.12 8.40
CA CYS A 27 23.79 -3.38 7.79
C CYS A 27 24.89 -4.11 8.61
N LYS A 28 24.67 -5.39 8.97
CA LYS A 28 25.58 -6.24 9.79
C LYS A 28 27.01 -6.34 9.23
N HIS A 29 27.17 -6.35 7.91
CA HIS A 29 28.44 -6.72 7.27
C HIS A 29 28.93 -5.69 6.22
N GLY A 30 28.57 -4.41 6.39
CA GLY A 30 28.98 -3.32 5.48
C GLY A 30 28.15 -3.23 4.19
N PHE A 31 28.45 -2.19 3.38
CA PHE A 31 27.69 -1.76 2.18
C PHE A 31 27.50 -2.84 1.08
N GLY A 32 28.16 -3.99 1.16
CA GLY A 32 28.08 -5.05 0.15
C GLY A 32 26.86 -5.97 0.26
N HIS A 33 26.22 -6.06 1.43
CA HIS A 33 25.07 -6.97 1.67
C HIS A 33 23.72 -6.26 1.77
N CYS A 34 23.74 -4.96 2.06
CA CYS A 34 22.63 -4.03 1.85
C CYS A 34 23.08 -3.15 0.67
N GLY A 35 22.97 -3.68 -0.54
CA GLY A 35 23.63 -3.16 -1.74
C GLY A 35 23.00 -1.87 -2.28
N GLY A 36 23.72 -1.19 -3.18
CA GLY A 36 23.26 0.03 -3.88
C GLY A 36 22.10 -0.19 -4.86
N ASP A 37 21.66 -1.44 -5.04
CA ASP A 37 20.42 -1.83 -5.71
C ASP A 37 19.18 -1.72 -4.80
N GLY A 38 19.39 -1.48 -3.49
CA GLY A 38 18.34 -1.21 -2.52
C GLY A 38 17.68 -2.47 -1.96
N TYR A 39 18.37 -3.62 -1.97
CA TYR A 39 17.81 -4.90 -1.50
C TYR A 39 18.69 -5.62 -0.48
N CYS A 40 18.05 -6.44 0.35
CA CYS A 40 18.67 -7.34 1.32
C CYS A 40 18.58 -8.78 0.81
N HIS A 41 19.62 -9.25 0.11
CA HIS A 41 19.66 -10.57 -0.54
C HIS A 41 19.67 -11.78 0.40
N ALA A 42 19.48 -11.57 1.70
CA ALA A 42 19.57 -12.60 2.73
C ALA A 42 18.30 -12.66 3.61
N GLY A 43 17.14 -12.28 3.09
CA GLY A 43 15.86 -12.42 3.79
C GLY A 43 15.78 -11.58 5.09
N GLY A 44 16.32 -10.37 5.06
CA GLY A 44 16.34 -9.45 6.21
C GLY A 44 17.51 -9.65 7.18
N VAL A 45 18.28 -10.76 7.09
CA VAL A 45 19.42 -11.00 8.02
C VAL A 45 20.63 -10.11 7.75
N CYS A 46 20.56 -9.26 6.72
CA CYS A 46 21.57 -8.24 6.47
C CYS A 46 21.55 -7.10 7.50
N PHE A 47 20.45 -6.91 8.27
CA PHE A 47 20.36 -5.87 9.30
C PHE A 47 20.82 -6.35 10.67
N VAL A 48 21.42 -5.45 11.45
CA VAL A 48 21.82 -5.72 12.85
C VAL A 48 20.60 -6.02 13.71
N ASP A 49 20.69 -7.06 14.55
CA ASP A 49 19.61 -7.36 15.49
C ASP A 49 19.57 -6.25 16.53
N GLN A 50 18.56 -5.39 16.45
CA GLN A 50 18.46 -4.24 17.33
C GLN A 50 17.82 -4.64 18.65
N LYS A 51 18.61 -4.65 19.72
CA LYS A 51 18.08 -4.80 21.08
C LYS A 51 17.42 -3.50 21.50
N LEU A 52 16.10 -3.54 21.67
CA LEU A 52 15.32 -2.42 22.17
C LEU A 52 15.13 -2.52 23.68
N THR A 53 15.06 -1.36 24.36
CA THR A 53 14.48 -1.33 25.71
C THR A 53 12.96 -1.59 25.62
N ARG A 54 12.35 -1.93 26.75
CA ARG A 54 10.89 -2.16 26.80
C ARG A 54 10.10 -0.95 26.29
N GLU A 55 10.50 0.26 26.68
CA GLU A 55 9.85 1.51 26.31
C GLU A 55 10.00 1.77 24.80
N GLN A 56 11.17 1.49 24.22
CA GLN A 56 11.39 1.60 22.78
C GLN A 56 10.57 0.58 21.99
N ALA A 57 10.47 -0.65 22.48
CA ALA A 57 9.66 -1.70 21.87
C ALA A 57 8.16 -1.33 21.86
N ILE A 58 7.64 -0.77 22.94
CA ILE A 58 6.24 -0.29 23.02
C ILE A 58 5.99 0.78 21.95
N LEU A 59 6.87 1.79 21.85
CA LEU A 59 6.73 2.86 20.85
C LEU A 59 6.79 2.33 19.41
N GLU A 60 7.61 1.31 19.15
CA GLU A 60 7.70 0.70 17.83
C GLU A 60 6.45 -0.14 17.48
N VAL A 61 5.88 -0.85 18.45
CA VAL A 61 4.61 -1.56 18.28
C VAL A 61 3.49 -0.58 17.95
N ASP A 62 3.41 0.56 18.64
CA ASP A 62 2.41 1.60 18.34
C ASP A 62 2.59 2.16 16.92
N ARG A 63 3.83 2.38 16.48
CA ARG A 63 4.14 2.81 15.11
C ARG A 63 3.67 1.76 14.08
N LEU A 64 4.01 0.49 14.28
CA LEU A 64 3.63 -0.60 13.40
C LEU A 64 2.12 -0.78 13.33
N ALA A 65 1.40 -0.64 14.45
CA ALA A 65 -0.05 -0.68 14.49
C ALA A 65 -0.67 0.44 13.62
N HIS A 66 -0.10 1.64 13.67
CA HIS A 66 -0.54 2.77 12.85
C HIS A 66 -0.26 2.55 11.34
N GLU A 67 0.90 2.00 10.99
CA GLU A 67 1.23 1.67 9.60
C GLU A 67 0.31 0.58 9.05
N LEU A 68 0.05 -0.47 9.84
CA LEU A 68 -0.90 -1.51 9.48
C LEU A 68 -2.31 -0.94 9.28
N TYR A 69 -2.75 -0.03 10.16
CA TYR A 69 -4.04 0.62 10.04
C TYR A 69 -4.16 1.40 8.71
N LYS A 70 -3.15 2.19 8.35
CA LYS A 70 -3.14 2.91 7.05
C LYS A 70 -3.17 1.96 5.86
N ALA A 71 -2.35 0.90 5.89
CA ALA A 71 -2.32 -0.09 4.82
C ALA A 71 -3.67 -0.80 4.65
N LYS A 72 -4.37 -1.09 5.77
CA LYS A 72 -5.74 -1.63 5.73
C LYS A 72 -6.73 -0.67 5.08
N LEU A 73 -6.68 0.62 5.43
CA LEU A 73 -7.55 1.62 4.81
C LEU A 73 -7.32 1.73 3.29
N GLU A 74 -6.06 1.69 2.84
CA GLU A 74 -5.74 1.70 1.41
C GLU A 74 -6.20 0.43 0.71
N ASN A 75 -6.02 -0.73 1.35
CA ASN A 75 -6.51 -1.99 0.83
C ASN A 75 -8.04 -2.00 0.71
N ASP A 76 -8.75 -1.52 1.72
CA ASP A 76 -10.21 -1.42 1.71
C ASP A 76 -10.70 -0.46 0.61
N LYS A 77 -10.00 0.66 0.36
CA LYS A 77 -10.29 1.54 -0.78
C LYS A 77 -10.13 0.81 -2.11
N LEU A 78 -9.06 0.04 -2.28
CA LEU A 78 -8.82 -0.74 -3.50
C LEU A 78 -9.88 -1.82 -3.68
N ARG A 79 -10.19 -2.58 -2.63
CA ARG A 79 -11.23 -3.63 -2.65
C ARG A 79 -12.60 -3.06 -3.02
N ASN A 80 -12.93 -1.88 -2.52
CA ASN A 80 -14.23 -1.25 -2.75
C ASN A 80 -14.28 -0.35 -4.00
N SER A 81 -13.14 -0.11 -4.66
CA SER A 81 -13.04 0.82 -5.80
C SER A 81 -13.93 0.41 -6.97
N ALA A 82 -13.98 -0.89 -7.28
CA ALA A 82 -14.80 -1.42 -8.36
C ALA A 82 -16.31 -1.32 -8.04
N SER A 83 -16.74 -1.68 -6.83
CA SER A 83 -18.13 -1.50 -6.39
C SER A 83 -18.57 -0.03 -6.35
N LEU A 84 -17.67 0.88 -5.95
CA LEU A 84 -17.92 2.32 -5.99
C LEU A 84 -18.11 2.80 -7.43
N LEU A 85 -17.24 2.37 -8.35
CA LEU A 85 -17.34 2.72 -9.76
C LEU A 85 -18.64 2.20 -10.38
N VAL A 86 -19.00 0.94 -10.14
CA VAL A 86 -20.29 0.37 -10.55
C VAL A 86 -21.45 1.23 -10.05
N SER A 87 -21.43 1.63 -8.77
CA SER A 87 -22.50 2.46 -8.20
C SER A 87 -22.61 3.82 -8.88
N GLN A 88 -21.48 4.46 -9.21
CA GLN A 88 -21.45 5.72 -9.95
C GLN A 88 -21.98 5.55 -11.38
N LEU A 89 -21.63 4.45 -12.06
CA LEU A 89 -22.11 4.14 -13.41
C LEU A 89 -23.62 3.85 -13.41
N GLU A 90 -24.15 3.19 -12.39
CA GLU A 90 -25.59 2.95 -12.23
C GLU A 90 -26.36 4.28 -12.07
N ILE A 91 -25.84 5.22 -11.28
CA ILE A 91 -26.42 6.57 -11.15
C ILE A 91 -26.39 7.30 -12.50
N ALA A 92 -25.26 7.27 -13.21
CA ALA A 92 -25.13 7.90 -14.53
C ALA A 92 -26.09 7.27 -15.55
N LYS A 93 -26.29 5.95 -15.49
CA LYS A 93 -27.25 5.22 -16.34
C LYS A 93 -28.67 5.71 -16.09
N GLU A 94 -29.07 5.84 -14.82
CA GLU A 94 -30.39 6.33 -14.42
C GLU A 94 -30.64 7.77 -14.93
N GLN A 95 -29.63 8.64 -14.86
CA GLN A 95 -29.70 10.00 -15.36
C GLN A 95 -29.86 10.06 -16.88
N ASN A 96 -29.08 9.27 -17.62
CA ASN A 96 -29.15 9.23 -19.09
C ASN A 96 -30.46 8.59 -19.59
N LEU A 97 -31.02 7.65 -18.83
CA LEU A 97 -32.33 7.07 -19.10
C LEU A 97 -33.43 8.14 -19.04
N LYS A 98 -33.41 9.01 -18.02
CA LYS A 98 -34.35 10.14 -17.89
C LYS A 98 -34.19 11.19 -19.00
N GLN A 99 -33.00 11.30 -19.58
CA GLN A 99 -32.68 12.23 -20.66
C GLN A 99 -32.95 11.65 -22.07
N GLY A 100 -33.42 10.40 -22.17
CA GLY A 100 -33.66 9.73 -23.45
C GLY A 100 -32.40 9.44 -24.26
N ASN A 101 -31.23 9.34 -23.62
CA ASN A 101 -29.96 9.08 -24.30
C ASN A 101 -29.67 7.57 -24.35
N ASP A 102 -30.40 6.86 -25.22
CA ASP A 102 -30.37 5.39 -25.31
C ASP A 102 -28.98 4.84 -25.66
N GLN A 103 -28.22 5.55 -26.49
CA GLN A 103 -26.84 5.15 -26.84
C GLN A 103 -25.92 5.14 -25.61
N ARG A 104 -26.01 6.18 -24.76
CA ARG A 104 -25.25 6.22 -23.50
C ARG A 104 -25.74 5.18 -22.50
N VAL A 105 -27.05 4.95 -22.41
CA VAL A 105 -27.59 3.91 -21.53
C VAL A 105 -27.05 2.53 -21.92
N PHE A 106 -27.00 2.22 -23.22
CA PHE A 106 -26.42 0.97 -23.71
C PHE A 106 -24.94 0.84 -23.33
N ALA A 107 -24.13 1.87 -23.60
CA ALA A 107 -22.72 1.87 -23.27
C ALA A 107 -22.48 1.68 -21.76
N LEU A 108 -23.25 2.37 -20.91
CA LEU A 108 -23.14 2.24 -19.46
C LEU A 108 -23.52 0.85 -18.96
N ARG A 109 -24.57 0.23 -19.52
CA ARG A 109 -24.94 -1.16 -19.21
C ARG A 109 -23.81 -2.14 -19.54
N PHE A 110 -23.19 -1.97 -20.70
CA PHE A 110 -22.05 -2.79 -21.12
C PHE A 110 -20.87 -2.63 -20.15
N CYS A 111 -20.48 -1.40 -19.82
CA CYS A 111 -19.38 -1.15 -18.88
C CYS A 111 -19.65 -1.76 -17.50
N ILE A 112 -20.87 -1.60 -16.96
CA ILE A 112 -21.25 -2.20 -15.67
C ILE A 112 -21.15 -3.73 -15.73
N HIS A 113 -21.64 -4.34 -16.81
CA HIS A 113 -21.58 -5.80 -16.98
C HIS A 113 -20.14 -6.31 -17.00
N GLU A 114 -19.25 -5.70 -17.79
CA GLU A 114 -17.86 -6.13 -17.87
C GLU A 114 -17.11 -5.95 -16.55
N ILE A 115 -17.37 -4.88 -15.81
CA ILE A 115 -16.77 -4.67 -14.47
C ILE A 115 -17.27 -5.74 -13.49
N LYS A 116 -18.59 -5.98 -13.43
CA LYS A 116 -19.16 -7.01 -12.54
C LYS A 116 -18.67 -8.42 -12.86
N LYS A 117 -18.51 -8.74 -14.14
CA LYS A 117 -17.91 -9.99 -14.61
C LYS A 117 -16.46 -10.12 -14.14
N ALA A 118 -15.65 -9.06 -14.27
CA ALA A 118 -14.27 -9.05 -13.78
C ALA A 118 -14.19 -9.18 -12.24
N MET A 119 -15.23 -8.73 -11.52
CA MET A 119 -15.37 -8.91 -10.07
C MET A 119 -15.89 -10.30 -9.66
N GLY A 120 -16.36 -11.13 -10.61
CA GLY A 120 -16.97 -12.45 -10.33
C GLY A 120 -18.41 -12.40 -9.80
N GLU A 121 -19.14 -11.30 -10.05
CA GLU A 121 -20.52 -11.11 -9.60
C GLU A 121 -21.58 -11.58 -10.64
N VAL A 122 -21.16 -11.98 -11.84
CA VAL A 122 -22.02 -12.36 -12.98
C VAL A 122 -21.44 -13.56 -13.71
#